data_AF-A0A961DAY7-F1
#
_entry.id   AF-A0A961DAY7-F1
#
_cell.length_a   1.000
_cell.length_b   1.000
_cell.length_c   1.000
_cell.angle_alpha   90.00
_cell.angle_beta   90.00
_cell.angle_gamma   90.00
#
_symmetry.space_group_name_H-M   'P 1'
#
loop_
_entity.id
_entity.type
_entity.pdbx_description
1 polymer ?
#
loop_
_entity_poly.entity_id
_entity_poly.type
_entity_poly.pdbx_seq_one_letter_code
_entity_poly.pdbx_strand_id
1 'polypeptide(L)'
;MNKLLSEFLGTFTLVFAGTGAIVINDVSGGVIGHAGIALTFGLVVMAMIYTFGDVGGAHLNPAVTLGFAVAGRFPWKAVPAYIGVQITGALVASGVLRLLFPSNEKLGATLPAGSAMQSFVLEFILT
;
A
#
# COMPACT_ATOMS: atom_id res chain seq x y z
N MET A 1 -13.77 7.03 -15.21
CA MET A 1 -13.24 5.83 -14.52
C MET A 1 -14.09 5.56 -13.29
N ASN A 2 -14.36 4.30 -12.94
CA ASN A 2 -15.13 3.94 -11.73
C ASN A 2 -14.25 4.15 -10.47
N LYS A 3 -14.81 4.74 -9.40
CA LYS A 3 -14.11 5.00 -8.13
C LYS A 3 -13.50 3.75 -7.49
N LEU A 4 -14.21 2.63 -7.56
CA LEU A 4 -13.72 1.36 -7.02
C LEU A 4 -12.55 0.81 -7.84
N LEU A 5 -12.58 1.02 -9.17
CA LEU A 5 -11.48 0.62 -10.03
C LEU A 5 -10.23 1.50 -9.79
N SER A 6 -10.40 2.80 -9.54
CA SER A 6 -9.27 3.66 -9.20
C SER A 6 -8.61 3.28 -7.88
N GLU A 7 -9.39 2.91 -6.86
CA GLU A 7 -8.85 2.41 -5.59
C GLU A 7 -8.13 1.07 -5.75
N PHE A 8 -8.69 0.16 -6.54
CA PHE A 8 -8.03 -1.10 -6.88
C PHE A 8 -6.67 -0.86 -7.56
N LEU A 9 -6.65 -0.07 -8.65
CA LEU A 9 -5.44 0.18 -9.43
C LEU A 9 -4.39 0.99 -8.66
N GLY A 10 -4.82 1.97 -7.86
CA GLY A 10 -3.91 2.74 -7.04
C GLY A 10 -3.28 1.89 -5.94
N THR A 11 -4.07 1.04 -5.27
CA THR A 11 -3.54 0.14 -4.22
C THR A 11 -2.65 -0.94 -4.82
N PHE A 12 -3.03 -1.51 -5.97
CA PHE A 12 -2.20 -2.43 -6.73
C PHE A 12 -0.84 -1.80 -7.04
N THR A 13 -0.83 -0.60 -7.61
CA THR A 13 0.41 0.10 -8.00
C THR A 13 1.28 0.41 -6.78
N LEU A 14 0.66 0.87 -5.69
CA LEU A 14 1.34 1.14 -4.42
C LEU A 14 2.06 -0.10 -3.88
N VAL A 15 1.34 -1.21 -3.75
CA VAL A 15 1.92 -2.45 -3.21
C VAL A 15 2.96 -3.01 -4.18
N PHE A 16 2.64 -3.10 -5.47
CA PHE A 16 3.53 -3.66 -6.48
C PHE A 16 4.88 -2.91 -6.53
N ALA A 17 4.85 -1.58 -6.56
CA ALA A 17 6.07 -0.79 -6.65
C ALA A 17 6.80 -0.68 -5.30
N GLY A 18 6.08 -0.43 -4.21
CA GLY A 18 6.66 -0.24 -2.88
C GLY A 18 7.28 -1.53 -2.34
N THR A 19 6.49 -2.61 -2.24
CA THR A 19 7.04 -3.89 -1.77
C THR A 19 7.95 -4.53 -2.81
N GLY A 20 7.70 -4.29 -4.10
CA GLY A 20 8.62 -4.65 -5.18
C GLY A 20 10.01 -4.02 -5.02
N ALA A 21 10.11 -2.76 -4.58
CA ALA A 21 11.41 -2.15 -4.29
C ALA A 21 12.14 -2.86 -3.14
N ILE A 22 11.42 -3.35 -2.12
CA ILE A 22 12.02 -4.17 -1.05
C ILE A 22 12.54 -5.50 -1.60
N VAL A 23 11.73 -6.18 -2.43
CA VAL A 23 12.13 -7.44 -3.08
C VAL A 23 13.35 -7.24 -3.99
N ILE A 24 13.37 -6.18 -4.80
CA ILE A 24 14.50 -5.86 -5.68
C ILE A 24 15.74 -5.52 -4.84
N ASN A 25 15.57 -4.79 -3.74
CA ASN A 25 16.68 -4.49 -2.83
C ASN A 25 17.30 -5.77 -2.26
N ASP A 26 16.48 -6.74 -1.87
CA ASP A 26 16.95 -8.03 -1.36
C ASP A 26 17.72 -8.82 -2.42
N VAL A 27 17.16 -9.01 -3.62
CA VAL A 27 17.81 -9.78 -4.70
C VAL A 27 19.04 -9.08 -5.30
N SER A 28 19.12 -7.75 -5.20
CA SER A 28 20.27 -6.98 -5.68
C SER A 28 21.38 -6.83 -4.65
N GLY A 29 21.23 -7.38 -3.44
CA GLY A 29 22.22 -7.23 -2.38
C GLY A 29 22.28 -5.81 -1.79
N GLY A 30 21.16 -5.10 -1.76
CA GLY A 30 21.03 -3.81 -1.05
C GLY A 30 21.23 -2.56 -1.89
N VAL A 31 21.23 -2.66 -3.23
CA VAL A 31 21.56 -1.53 -4.14
C VAL A 31 20.60 -0.35 -4.00
N ILE A 32 19.31 -0.61 -3.73
CA ILE A 32 18.30 0.46 -3.58
C ILE A 32 18.49 1.19 -2.24
N GLY A 33 18.79 0.45 -1.17
CA GLY A 33 18.93 0.96 0.18
C GLY A 33 17.62 1.48 0.78
N HIS A 34 17.69 1.87 2.06
CA HIS A 34 16.50 2.32 2.80
C HIS A 34 15.87 3.59 2.22
N ALA A 35 16.70 4.58 1.85
CA ALA A 35 16.22 5.83 1.28
C ALA A 35 15.54 5.63 -0.09
N GLY A 36 16.08 4.75 -0.93
CA GLY A 36 15.46 4.43 -2.23
C GLY A 36 14.09 3.78 -2.06
N ILE A 37 13.96 2.83 -1.13
CA ILE A 37 12.67 2.18 -0.82
C ILE A 37 11.66 3.23 -0.33
N ALA A 38 12.05 4.08 0.62
CA ALA A 38 11.17 5.13 1.16
C ALA A 38 10.70 6.11 0.06
N LEU A 39 11.61 6.50 -0.84
CA LEU A 39 11.28 7.35 -1.99
C LEU A 39 10.33 6.64 -2.97
N THR A 40 10.50 5.35 -3.25
CA THR A 40 9.59 4.61 -4.13
C THR A 40 8.17 4.61 -3.58
N PHE A 41 7.98 4.34 -2.28
CA PHE A 41 6.66 4.42 -1.64
C PHE A 41 6.07 5.83 -1.75
N GLY A 42 6.82 6.86 -1.36
CA GLY A 42 6.34 8.24 -1.39
C GLY A 42 5.97 8.73 -2.80
N LEU A 43 6.82 8.47 -3.79
CA LEU A 43 6.60 8.90 -5.17
C LEU A 43 5.44 8.17 -5.84
N VAL A 44 5.25 6.88 -5.55
CA VAL A 44 4.12 6.13 -6.10
C VAL A 44 2.80 6.59 -5.48
N VAL A 45 2.76 6.82 -4.16
CA VAL A 45 1.57 7.41 -3.52
C VAL A 45 1.25 8.77 -4.16
N MET A 46 2.25 9.64 -4.31
CA MET A 46 2.09 10.94 -4.97
C MET A 46 1.54 10.79 -6.39
N ALA A 47 2.12 9.91 -7.20
CA ALA A 47 1.68 9.67 -8.57
C ALA A 47 0.23 9.15 -8.63
N MET A 48 -0.16 8.23 -7.74
CA MET A 48 -1.52 7.70 -7.70
C MET A 48 -2.54 8.73 -7.20
N ILE A 49 -2.15 9.62 -6.28
CA ILE A 49 -2.98 10.76 -5.87
C ILE A 49 -3.22 11.69 -7.06
N TYR A 50 -2.17 12.08 -7.81
CA TYR A 50 -2.35 12.92 -9.00
C TYR A 50 -3.16 12.24 -10.10
N THR A 51 -3.09 10.91 -10.21
CA THR A 51 -3.80 10.16 -11.25
C THR A 51 -5.27 9.92 -10.90
N PHE A 52 -5.57 9.61 -9.64
CA PHE A 52 -6.88 9.10 -9.21
C PHE A 52 -7.58 9.94 -8.15
N GLY A 53 -6.95 11.00 -7.63
CA GLY A 53 -7.50 11.88 -6.59
C GLY A 53 -8.87 12.42 -6.96
N ASP A 54 -9.03 12.96 -8.17
CA ASP A 54 -10.29 13.53 -8.66
C ASP A 54 -11.37 12.48 -8.98
N VAL A 55 -11.02 11.20 -9.03
CA VAL A 55 -11.95 10.10 -9.35
C VAL A 55 -12.49 9.46 -8.07
N GLY A 56 -11.59 8.91 -7.25
CA GLY A 56 -11.92 8.12 -6.07
C GLY A 56 -11.49 8.73 -4.75
N GLY A 57 -10.82 9.90 -4.76
CA GLY A 57 -10.17 10.47 -3.59
C GLY A 57 -8.77 9.90 -3.31
N ALA A 58 -8.38 8.82 -4.02
CA ALA A 58 -7.12 8.11 -3.86
C ALA A 58 -6.82 7.79 -2.38
N HIS A 59 -7.72 7.06 -1.73
CA HIS A 59 -7.48 6.64 -0.35
C HIS A 59 -6.37 5.59 -0.29
N LEU A 60 -6.44 4.60 -1.19
CA LEU A 60 -5.42 3.55 -1.42
C LEU A 60 -5.05 2.72 -0.17
N ASN A 61 -5.80 2.89 0.91
CA ASN A 61 -5.49 2.40 2.25
C ASN A 61 -6.80 2.32 3.07
N PRO A 62 -7.07 1.17 3.71
CA PRO A 62 -8.21 1.01 4.60
C PRO A 62 -8.22 1.99 5.79
N ALA A 63 -7.07 2.27 6.41
CA ALA A 63 -6.95 3.20 7.53
C ALA A 63 -7.29 4.64 7.10
N VAL A 64 -6.80 5.06 5.93
CA VAL A 64 -7.16 6.36 5.33
C VAL A 64 -8.66 6.42 5.06
N THR A 65 -9.24 5.38 4.46
CA THR A 65 -10.69 5.31 4.20
C THR A 65 -11.52 5.45 5.48
N LEU A 66 -11.12 4.77 6.55
CA LEU A 66 -11.75 4.89 7.85
C LEU A 66 -11.55 6.28 8.46
N GLY A 67 -10.35 6.85 8.35
CA GLY A 67 -10.06 8.21 8.84
C GLY A 67 -10.95 9.26 8.18
N PHE A 68 -11.12 9.20 6.86
CA PHE A 68 -12.06 10.07 6.15
C PHE A 68 -13.51 9.86 6.57
N ALA A 69 -13.94 8.61 6.82
CA ALA A 69 -15.30 8.31 7.27
C ALA A 69 -15.57 8.82 8.69
N VAL A 70 -14.63 8.64 9.62
CA VAL A 70 -14.68 9.16 10.99
C VAL A 70 -14.70 10.68 10.99
N ALA A 71 -13.93 11.32 10.10
CA ALA A 71 -13.93 12.77 9.94
C ALA A 71 -15.19 13.34 9.24
N GLY A 72 -16.17 12.50 8.88
CA GLY A 72 -17.39 12.91 8.17
C GLY A 72 -17.16 13.34 6.71
N ARG A 73 -15.99 13.01 6.14
CA ARG A 73 -15.58 13.38 4.77
C ARG A 73 -15.84 12.28 3.75
N PHE A 74 -16.26 11.10 4.19
CA PHE A 74 -16.58 9.98 3.31
C PHE A 74 -17.76 9.15 3.86
N PRO A 75 -18.71 8.71 3.01
CA PRO A 75 -19.90 8.01 3.49
C PRO A 75 -19.55 6.60 4.00
N TRP A 76 -19.93 6.30 5.25
CA TRP A 76 -19.75 4.99 5.88
C TRP A 76 -20.25 3.81 5.04
N LYS A 77 -21.35 4.00 4.28
CA LYS A 77 -21.91 2.95 3.41
C LYS A 77 -20.97 2.52 2.27
N ALA A 78 -20.02 3.37 1.87
CA ALA A 78 -19.06 3.07 0.82
C ALA A 78 -17.75 2.43 1.35
N VAL A 79 -17.49 2.52 2.66
CA VAL A 79 -16.26 2.05 3.30
C VAL A 79 -15.98 0.57 3.02
N PRO A 80 -16.96 -0.37 3.18
CA PRO A 80 -16.68 -1.79 2.94
C PRO A 80 -16.25 -2.09 1.50
N ALA A 81 -16.85 -1.39 0.52
CA ALA A 81 -16.52 -1.57 -0.89
C ALA A 81 -15.11 -1.06 -1.20
N TYR A 82 -14.72 0.10 -0.65
CA TYR A 82 -13.38 0.67 -0.82
C TYR A 82 -12.31 -0.23 -0.21
N ILE A 83 -12.50 -0.67 1.04
CA ILE A 83 -11.58 -1.58 1.72
C ILE A 83 -11.47 -2.89 0.96
N GLY A 84 -12.59 -3.44 0.48
CA GLY A 84 -12.60 -4.68 -0.30
C GLY A 84 -11.74 -4.60 -1.57
N VAL A 85 -11.86 -3.51 -2.35
CA VAL A 85 -11.05 -3.35 -3.57
C VAL A 85 -9.59 -3.00 -3.29
N GLN A 86 -9.30 -2.26 -2.21
CA GLN A 86 -7.93 -2.00 -1.76
C GLN A 86 -7.21 -3.31 -1.38
N ILE A 87 -7.84 -4.13 -0.53
CA ILE A 87 -7.30 -5.44 -0.15
C ILE A 87 -7.11 -6.34 -1.37
N THR A 88 -8.10 -6.39 -2.26
CA THR A 88 -8.01 -7.21 -3.48
C THR A 88 -6.87 -6.72 -4.38
N GLY A 89 -6.72 -5.40 -4.56
CA GLY A 89 -5.61 -4.81 -5.33
C GLY A 89 -4.24 -5.14 -4.74
N ALA A 90 -4.10 -5.03 -3.42
CA ALA A 90 -2.88 -5.39 -2.68
C ALA A 90 -2.52 -6.89 -2.83
N LEU A 91 -3.52 -7.78 -2.73
CA LEU A 91 -3.33 -9.21 -2.89
C LEU A 91 -2.93 -9.57 -4.32
N VAL A 92 -3.56 -8.97 -5.33
CA VAL A 92 -3.20 -9.18 -6.74
C VAL A 92 -1.77 -8.70 -7.01
N ALA A 93 -1.39 -7.52 -6.50
CA ALA A 93 -0.01 -7.02 -6.61
C ALA A 93 1.02 -7.97 -5.98
N SER A 94 0.73 -8.45 -4.77
CA SER A 94 1.58 -9.42 -4.07
C SER A 94 1.66 -10.76 -4.81
N GLY A 95 0.55 -11.20 -5.41
CA GLY A 95 0.51 -12.41 -6.26
C GLY A 95 1.38 -12.27 -7.50
N VAL A 96 1.34 -11.12 -8.18
CA VAL A 96 2.24 -10.83 -9.32
C VAL A 96 3.70 -10.83 -8.86
N LEU A 97 4.03 -10.19 -7.74
CA LEU A 97 5.39 -10.22 -7.19
C LEU A 97 5.85 -11.63 -6.84
N ARG A 98 4.97 -12.47 -6.29
CA ARG A 98 5.27 -13.89 -6.01
C ARG A 98 5.58 -14.68 -7.28
N LEU A 99 4.87 -14.41 -8.37
CA LEU A 99 5.14 -15.05 -9.67
C LEU A 99 6.48 -14.60 -10.27
N LEU A 100 6.83 -13.31 -10.13
CA LEU A 100 8.07 -12.75 -10.65
C LEU A 100 9.29 -13.13 -9.80
N PHE A 101 9.11 -13.24 -8.48
CA PHE A 101 10.17 -13.52 -7.51
C PHE A 101 9.78 -14.71 -6.61
N PRO A 102 9.67 -15.93 -7.17
CA PRO A 102 9.16 -17.10 -6.45
C PRO A 102 10.01 -17.51 -5.25
N SER A 103 11.30 -17.17 -5.26
CA SER A 103 12.24 -17.47 -4.18
C SER A 103 12.22 -16.45 -3.04
N ASN A 104 11.58 -15.28 -3.23
CA ASN A 104 11.50 -14.30 -2.15
C ASN A 104 10.38 -14.70 -1.16
N GLU A 105 10.75 -14.91 0.10
CA GLU A 105 9.83 -15.44 1.11
C GLU A 105 8.87 -14.37 1.65
N LYS A 106 9.33 -13.13 1.77
CA LYS A 106 8.63 -12.08 2.52
C LYS A 106 7.81 -11.15 1.63
N LEU A 107 8.16 -11.02 0.34
CA LEU A 107 7.50 -10.14 -0.63
C LEU A 107 7.34 -8.69 -0.13
N GLY A 108 8.29 -8.22 0.68
CA GLY A 108 8.25 -6.90 1.30
C GLY A 108 7.28 -6.74 2.48
N ALA A 109 6.77 -7.83 3.05
CA ALA A 109 5.98 -7.79 4.27
C ALA A 109 6.76 -7.19 5.45
N THR A 110 6.10 -6.33 6.22
CA THR A 110 6.62 -5.73 7.44
C THR A 110 6.54 -6.73 8.58
N LEU A 111 7.69 -7.17 9.10
CA LEU A 111 7.77 -8.07 10.26
C LEU A 111 8.22 -7.28 11.50
N PRO A 112 7.62 -7.53 12.69
CA PRO A 112 8.08 -6.93 13.94
C PRO A 112 9.56 -7.20 14.19
N ALA A 113 10.34 -6.15 14.42
CA ALA A 113 11.72 -6.27 14.88
C ALA A 113 11.83 -6.54 16.39
N GLY A 114 10.78 -6.23 17.15
CA GLY A 114 10.72 -6.35 18.60
C GLY A 114 9.38 -6.91 19.09
N SER A 115 8.91 -6.43 20.25
CA SER A 115 7.63 -6.89 20.81
C SER A 115 6.43 -6.41 19.99
N ALA A 116 5.32 -7.14 20.06
CA ALA A 116 4.07 -6.72 19.43
C ALA A 116 3.60 -5.33 19.91
N MET A 117 3.82 -4.99 21.18
CA MET A 117 3.47 -3.67 21.72
C MET A 117 4.32 -2.56 21.11
N GLN A 118 5.62 -2.79 20.91
CA GLN A 118 6.49 -1.82 20.27
C GLN A 118 6.06 -1.55 18.83
N SER A 119 5.78 -2.60 18.05
CA SER A 119 5.26 -2.46 16.69
C SER A 119 3.92 -1.75 16.67
N PHE A 120 3.00 -2.08 17.57
CA PHE A 120 1.70 -1.40 17.66
C PHE A 120 1.85 0.11 17.91
N VAL A 121 2.66 0.50 18.89
CA VAL A 121 2.88 1.93 19.20
C VAL A 121 3.52 2.66 18.02
N LEU A 122 4.48 2.03 17.35
CA LEU A 122 5.13 2.63 16.18
C LEU A 122 4.14 2.86 15.04
N GLU A 123 3.38 1.83 14.64
CA GLU A 123 2.40 1.92 13.56
C GLU A 123 1.28 2.92 13.87
N PHE A 124 0.84 3.00 15.14
CA PHE A 124 -0.17 3.96 15.58
C PHE A 124 0.32 5.41 15.45
N ILE A 125 1.60 5.70 15.71
CA ILE A 125 2.15 7.06 15.60
C ILE A 125 2.34 7.46 14.14
N LEU A 126 2.69 6.51 13.27
CA LEU A 126 3.01 6.77 11.86
C LEU A 126 1.78 6.87 10.95
N THR A 127 0.59 6.44 11.41
CA THR A 127 -0.66 6.39 10.64
C THR A 127 -1.62 7.50 11.05
#